data_AF-A0A7W5B1J3-F1
#
_entry.id   AF-A0A7W5B1J3-F1
#
_cell.length_a   1.000
_cell.length_b   1.000
_cell.length_c   1.000
_cell.angle_alpha   90.00
_cell.angle_beta   90.00
_cell.angle_gamma   90.00
#
_symmetry.space_group_name_H-M   'P 1'
#
loop_
_entity.id
_entity.type
_entity.pdbx_description
1 polymer ?
#
loop_
_entity_poly.entity_id
_entity_poly.type
_entity_poly.pdbx_seq_one_letter_code
_entity_poly.pdbx_strand_id
1 'polypeptide(L)'
;MSAKLKIKNVRMAPVKKAKTKSRSQGRSGNRSGLNPARVSDCCGHGQRQDNAVLGIQEAGRELGEFFGSLEDPDTAARLVRAIRCKQKRVVEDLLGPDCQVVCFFNQGRYSCVRITCVFGTCCDVRITFDICVSGGSCGINFRGI
;
A
#
# COMPACT_ATOMS: atom_id res chain seq x y z
N MET A 1 -13.83 -30.47 39.85
CA MET A 1 -13.46 -31.58 38.95
C MET A 1 -12.61 -31.00 37.82
N SER A 2 -11.30 -31.28 37.80
CA SER A 2 -10.37 -30.68 36.82
C SER A 2 -9.83 -31.75 35.87
N ALA A 3 -10.07 -31.56 34.57
CA ALA A 3 -9.60 -32.45 33.52
C ALA A 3 -8.10 -32.21 33.24
N LYS A 4 -7.28 -33.24 33.39
CA LYS A 4 -5.85 -33.25 33.02
C LYS A 4 -5.71 -33.76 31.57
N LEU A 5 -5.41 -32.86 30.63
CA LEU A 5 -5.02 -33.20 29.27
C LEU A 5 -3.54 -33.66 29.23
N LYS A 6 -3.30 -34.91 28.81
CA LYS A 6 -1.95 -35.46 28.56
C LYS A 6 -1.62 -35.35 27.08
N ILE A 7 -0.62 -34.55 26.72
CA ILE A 7 -0.08 -34.45 25.37
C ILE A 7 0.96 -35.56 25.17
N LYS A 8 0.78 -36.40 24.13
CA LYS A 8 1.74 -37.43 23.72
C LYS A 8 2.77 -36.81 22.76
N ASN A 9 4.05 -36.83 23.15
CA ASN A 9 5.17 -36.46 22.29
C ASN A 9 5.33 -37.47 21.15
N VAL A 10 5.27 -37.00 19.90
CA VAL A 10 5.65 -37.78 18.72
C VAL A 10 7.13 -37.53 18.44
N ARG A 11 7.93 -38.60 18.44
CA ARG A 11 9.36 -38.58 18.11
C ARG A 11 9.52 -38.58 16.59
N MET A 12 10.14 -37.55 16.03
CA MET A 12 10.56 -37.52 14.62
C MET A 12 11.93 -38.19 14.46
N ALA A 13 12.04 -39.14 13.52
CA ALA A 13 13.27 -39.88 13.23
C ALA A 13 14.28 -39.08 12.38
N PRO A 14 15.59 -39.33 12.49
CA PRO A 14 16.62 -38.57 11.78
C PRO A 14 16.76 -38.99 10.31
N VAL A 15 16.61 -38.05 9.39
CA VAL A 15 16.92 -38.24 7.96
C VAL A 15 18.42 -38.06 7.74
N LYS A 16 19.07 -39.10 7.22
CA LYS A 16 20.52 -39.18 6.97
C LYS A 16 20.94 -38.21 5.87
N LYS A 17 21.99 -37.42 6.14
CA LYS A 17 22.66 -36.49 5.22
C LYS A 17 23.40 -37.26 4.11
N ALA A 18 23.09 -36.98 2.85
CA ALA A 18 23.93 -37.35 1.71
C ALA A 18 24.79 -36.14 1.30
N LYS A 19 26.12 -36.29 1.41
CA LYS A 19 27.12 -35.37 0.87
C LYS A 19 27.41 -35.77 -0.57
N THR A 20 27.14 -34.90 -1.53
CA THR A 20 27.64 -35.03 -2.91
C THR A 20 28.56 -33.85 -3.19
N LYS A 21 29.87 -34.13 -3.26
CA LYS A 21 30.90 -33.23 -3.80
C LYS A 21 30.98 -33.46 -5.31
N SER A 22 30.87 -32.42 -6.11
CA SER A 22 31.47 -32.39 -7.45
C SER A 22 31.97 -30.99 -7.76
N ARG A 23 33.24 -30.94 -8.19
CA ARG A 23 34.07 -29.77 -8.46
C ARG A 23 33.96 -29.41 -9.95
N SER A 24 33.98 -28.10 -10.24
CA SER A 24 34.51 -27.41 -11.45
C SER A 24 34.13 -27.89 -12.86
N GLN A 25 33.54 -26.99 -13.67
CA GLN A 25 34.19 -26.31 -14.82
C GLN A 25 33.11 -25.60 -15.66
N GLY A 26 33.39 -24.37 -16.08
CA GLY A 26 32.42 -23.47 -16.70
C GLY A 26 32.20 -23.65 -18.21
N ARG A 27 31.31 -22.83 -18.75
CA ARG A 27 31.50 -22.09 -20.02
C ARG A 27 30.37 -21.09 -20.24
N SER A 28 30.77 -20.00 -20.87
CA SER A 28 29.98 -18.89 -21.39
C SER A 28 28.76 -19.35 -22.20
N GLY A 29 27.63 -18.67 -22.00
CA GLY A 29 26.40 -18.83 -22.78
C GLY A 29 25.58 -17.56 -22.70
N ASN A 30 25.66 -16.76 -23.75
CA ASN A 30 25.00 -15.47 -23.89
C ASN A 30 23.53 -15.64 -24.32
N ARG A 31 22.66 -14.75 -23.84
CA ARG A 31 21.35 -14.32 -24.39
C ARG A 31 20.06 -15.08 -24.03
N SER A 32 19.28 -14.37 -23.22
CA SER A 32 17.90 -13.92 -23.49
C SER A 32 16.74 -14.76 -22.98
N GLY A 33 16.00 -14.13 -22.04
CA GLY A 33 14.54 -14.08 -22.14
C GLY A 33 13.79 -14.64 -20.94
N LEU A 34 13.11 -13.73 -20.22
CA LEU A 34 12.03 -13.93 -19.23
C LEU A 34 12.51 -13.99 -17.76
N ASN A 35 12.73 -12.79 -17.23
CA ASN A 35 12.91 -12.51 -15.81
C ASN A 35 11.63 -12.85 -15.02
N PRO A 36 11.68 -13.65 -13.93
CA PRO A 36 10.82 -13.40 -12.79
C PRO A 36 11.31 -12.09 -12.14
N ALA A 37 10.49 -11.04 -12.17
CA ALA A 37 10.86 -9.75 -11.60
C ALA A 37 11.00 -9.85 -10.06
N ARG A 38 12.24 -10.09 -9.63
CA ARG A 38 12.96 -9.44 -8.52
C ARG A 38 12.17 -9.18 -7.24
N VAL A 39 11.92 -10.24 -6.46
CA VAL A 39 11.90 -10.14 -4.99
C VAL A 39 13.31 -10.49 -4.51
N SER A 40 14.28 -9.62 -4.75
CA SER A 40 15.64 -9.79 -4.20
C SER A 40 16.31 -8.43 -4.13
N ASP A 41 16.78 -8.10 -2.92
CA ASP A 41 17.73 -7.03 -2.57
C ASP A 41 17.16 -5.67 -2.12
N CYS A 42 15.87 -5.59 -1.75
CA CYS A 42 15.31 -4.37 -1.14
C CYS A 42 15.86 -4.08 0.28
N CYS A 43 16.30 -5.11 1.01
CA CYS A 43 16.82 -5.00 2.38
C CYS A 43 18.35 -5.02 2.41
N GLY A 44 18.98 -4.30 1.46
CA GLY A 44 20.42 -4.29 1.27
C GLY A 44 21.17 -3.53 2.37
N HIS A 45 21.93 -4.26 3.17
CA HIS A 45 23.05 -3.78 3.97
C HIS A 45 23.91 -2.79 3.16
N GLY A 46 23.85 -1.49 3.46
CA GLY A 46 24.78 -0.51 2.88
C GLY A 46 24.30 0.93 2.75
N GLN A 47 22.99 1.20 2.84
CA GLN A 47 22.49 2.58 2.84
C GLN A 47 22.64 3.18 4.24
N ARG A 48 23.32 4.33 4.36
CA ARG A 48 23.46 5.09 5.62
C ARG A 48 22.15 5.76 6.08
N GLN A 49 21.11 5.71 5.25
CA GLN A 49 19.85 6.41 5.46
C GLN A 49 18.71 5.40 5.56
N ASP A 50 17.83 5.59 6.54
CA ASP A 50 16.69 4.74 6.81
C ASP A 50 15.69 4.81 5.65
N ASN A 51 15.30 3.66 5.09
CA ASN A 51 14.32 3.60 4.00
C ASN A 51 12.97 4.22 4.40
N ALA A 52 12.60 4.16 5.69
CA ALA A 52 11.39 4.82 6.19
C ALA A 52 11.50 6.35 6.10
N VAL A 53 12.71 6.93 6.24
CA VAL A 53 12.93 8.37 6.06
C VAL A 53 12.74 8.77 4.60
N LEU A 54 13.21 7.96 3.66
CA LEU A 54 12.98 8.19 2.24
C LEU A 54 11.49 8.04 1.90
N GLY A 55 10.85 6.99 2.42
CA GLY A 55 9.43 6.71 2.21
C GLY A 55 8.52 7.81 2.77
N ILE A 56 8.83 8.40 3.93
CA ILE A 56 8.00 9.50 4.48
C ILE A 56 8.20 10.81 3.70
N GLN A 57 9.39 11.05 3.14
CA GLN A 57 9.65 12.19 2.26
C GLN A 57 8.93 12.04 0.93
N GLU A 58 8.94 10.85 0.35
CA GLU A 58 8.15 10.49 -0.83
C GLU A 58 6.66 10.68 -0.58
N ALA A 59 6.14 10.13 0.53
CA ALA A 59 4.75 10.31 0.93
C ALA A 59 4.36 11.78 1.08
N GLY A 60 5.25 12.60 1.69
CA GLY A 60 5.03 14.04 1.82
C GLY A 60 4.94 14.76 0.48
N ARG A 61 5.79 14.38 -0.48
CA ARG A 61 5.77 14.94 -1.84
C ARG A 61 4.49 14.54 -2.59
N GLU A 62 4.16 13.25 -2.63
CA GLU A 62 3.01 12.75 -3.39
C GLU A 62 1.67 13.23 -2.82
N LEU A 63 1.51 13.19 -1.49
CA LEU A 63 0.32 13.78 -0.86
C LEU A 63 0.28 15.29 -1.07
N GLY A 64 1.43 15.97 -1.07
CA GLY A 64 1.55 17.39 -1.39
C GLY A 64 1.08 17.71 -2.81
N GLU A 65 1.51 16.94 -3.80
CA GLU A 65 1.05 17.07 -5.20
C GLU A 65 -0.46 16.81 -5.32
N PHE A 66 -0.98 15.77 -4.65
CA PHE A 66 -2.41 15.51 -4.59
C PHE A 66 -3.19 16.70 -4.01
N PHE A 67 -2.79 17.22 -2.85
CA PHE A 67 -3.46 18.39 -2.26
C PHE A 67 -3.31 19.64 -3.12
N GLY A 68 -2.17 19.82 -3.79
CA GLY A 68 -1.97 20.88 -4.79
C GLY A 68 -2.94 20.78 -5.97
N SER A 69 -3.26 19.56 -6.42
CA SER A 69 -4.26 19.35 -7.48
C SER A 69 -5.68 19.75 -7.07
N LEU A 70 -5.98 19.81 -5.76
CA LEU A 70 -7.28 20.25 -5.24
C LEU A 70 -7.43 21.78 -5.24
N GLU A 71 -6.38 22.54 -5.59
CA GLU A 71 -6.53 23.97 -5.87
C GLU A 71 -7.35 24.22 -7.15
N ASP A 72 -7.37 23.25 -8.07
CA ASP A 72 -8.26 23.26 -9.23
C ASP A 72 -9.72 23.00 -8.80
N PRO A 73 -10.66 23.94 -9.07
CA PRO A 73 -12.04 23.82 -8.63
C PRO A 73 -12.76 22.57 -9.15
N ASP A 74 -12.46 22.14 -10.38
CA ASP A 74 -13.11 20.99 -11.00
C ASP A 74 -12.67 19.68 -10.32
N THR A 75 -11.38 19.55 -10.03
CA THR A 75 -10.81 18.42 -9.29
C THR A 75 -11.36 18.37 -7.86
N ALA A 76 -11.42 19.50 -7.16
CA ALA A 76 -12.00 19.58 -5.83
C ALA A 76 -13.50 19.22 -5.83
N ALA A 77 -14.28 19.75 -6.77
CA ALA A 77 -15.70 19.43 -6.89
C ALA A 77 -15.93 17.94 -7.20
N ARG A 78 -15.07 17.33 -8.03
CA ARG A 78 -15.09 15.90 -8.32
C ARG A 78 -14.82 15.06 -7.07
N LEU A 79 -13.82 15.40 -6.27
CA LEU A 79 -13.53 14.72 -5.01
C LEU A 79 -14.68 14.85 -4.00
N VAL A 80 -15.20 16.06 -3.78
CA VAL A 80 -16.32 16.32 -2.86
C VAL A 80 -17.54 15.49 -3.26
N ARG A 81 -17.86 15.46 -4.55
CA ARG A 81 -18.96 14.63 -5.06
C ARG A 81 -18.69 13.15 -4.82
N ALA A 82 -17.49 12.68 -5.13
CA ALA A 82 -17.12 11.28 -4.93
C ALA A 82 -17.29 10.84 -3.47
N ILE A 83 -16.91 11.69 -2.50
CA ILE A 83 -17.08 11.41 -1.07
C ILE A 83 -18.57 11.36 -0.69
N ARG A 84 -19.35 12.39 -1.07
CA ARG A 84 -20.80 12.44 -0.76
C ARG A 84 -21.57 11.27 -1.37
N CYS A 85 -21.21 10.88 -2.59
CA CYS A 85 -21.84 9.80 -3.34
C CYS A 85 -21.22 8.42 -3.09
N LYS A 86 -20.23 8.31 -2.19
CA LYS A 86 -19.52 7.07 -1.87
C LYS A 86 -18.90 6.36 -3.09
N GLN A 87 -18.39 7.15 -4.04
CA GLN A 87 -17.80 6.65 -5.29
C GLN A 87 -16.34 6.26 -5.07
N LYS A 88 -16.13 5.03 -4.56
CA LYS A 88 -14.80 4.46 -4.29
C LYS A 88 -13.81 4.66 -5.44
N ARG A 89 -14.19 4.23 -6.65
CA ARG A 89 -13.30 4.28 -7.83
C ARG A 89 -12.82 5.70 -8.14
N VAL A 90 -13.70 6.69 -8.07
CA VAL A 90 -13.33 8.08 -8.36
C VAL A 90 -12.36 8.63 -7.32
N VAL A 91 -12.51 8.26 -6.04
CA VAL A 91 -11.57 8.66 -4.99
C VAL A 91 -10.20 8.02 -5.24
N GLU A 92 -10.15 6.72 -5.55
CA GLU A 92 -8.90 6.00 -5.83
C GLU A 92 -8.22 6.51 -7.11
N ASP A 93 -8.98 6.77 -8.18
CA ASP A 93 -8.47 7.34 -9.44
C ASP A 93 -7.85 8.72 -9.26
N LEU A 94 -8.36 9.51 -8.30
CA LEU A 94 -7.82 10.85 -7.98
C LEU A 94 -6.55 10.80 -7.13
N LEU A 95 -6.42 9.78 -6.26
CA LEU A 95 -5.29 9.64 -5.35
C LEU A 95 -4.11 8.91 -5.99
N GLY A 96 -4.38 7.97 -6.90
CA GLY A 96 -3.37 7.15 -7.55
C GLY A 96 -3.38 5.68 -7.09
N PRO A 97 -2.57 4.84 -7.74
CA PRO A 97 -2.62 3.38 -7.60
C PRO A 97 -2.19 2.86 -6.22
N ASP A 98 -1.41 3.64 -5.47
CA ASP A 98 -0.86 3.26 -4.18
C ASP A 98 -1.79 3.58 -3.00
N CYS A 99 -2.95 4.19 -3.28
CA CYS A 99 -3.97 4.56 -2.31
C CYS A 99 -5.24 3.72 -2.48
N GLN A 100 -5.82 3.31 -1.35
CA GLN A 100 -7.05 2.53 -1.29
C GLN A 100 -8.06 3.16 -0.33
N VAL A 101 -9.32 3.21 -0.76
CA VAL A 101 -10.43 3.55 0.14
C VAL A 101 -10.74 2.36 1.03
N VAL A 102 -10.61 2.58 2.34
CA VAL A 102 -10.94 1.61 3.38
C VAL A 102 -12.45 1.58 3.59
N CYS A 103 -13.06 2.74 3.87
CA CYS A 103 -14.50 2.85 4.07
C CYS A 103 -15.00 4.29 3.89
N PHE A 104 -16.32 4.41 3.67
CA PHE A 104 -17.05 5.67 3.80
C PHE A 104 -17.85 5.64 5.10
N PHE A 105 -17.86 6.76 5.81
CA PHE A 105 -18.60 6.90 7.06
C PHE A 105 -19.13 8.32 7.22
N ASN A 106 -20.05 8.53 8.16
CA ASN A 106 -20.55 9.86 8.50
C ASN A 106 -20.05 10.26 9.87
N GLN A 107 -19.66 11.52 10.03
CA GLN A 107 -19.29 12.11 11.30
C GLN A 107 -20.16 13.35 11.54
N GLY A 108 -21.28 13.17 12.23
CA GLY A 108 -22.29 14.22 12.39
C GLY A 108 -22.83 14.70 11.04
N ARG A 109 -22.61 15.98 10.73
CA ARG A 109 -23.02 16.60 9.45
C ARG A 109 -22.04 16.41 8.29
N TYR A 110 -20.97 15.63 8.50
CA TYR A 110 -19.92 15.44 7.52
C TYR A 110 -20.00 14.04 6.89
N SER A 111 -19.78 13.98 5.58
CA SER A 111 -19.52 12.73 4.85
C SER A 111 -18.01 12.57 4.75
N CYS A 112 -17.50 11.43 5.22
CA CYS A 112 -16.07 11.17 5.33
C CYS A 112 -15.67 9.91 4.54
N VAL A 113 -14.43 9.89 4.10
CA VAL A 113 -13.76 8.71 3.53
C VAL A 113 -12.46 8.47 4.27
N ARG A 114 -12.22 7.20 4.65
CA ARG A 114 -10.94 6.75 5.19
C ARG A 114 -10.10 6.15 4.07
N ILE A 115 -8.91 6.67 3.90
CA ILE A 115 -7.96 6.29 2.86
C ILE A 115 -6.71 5.72 3.52
N THR A 116 -6.15 4.66 2.94
CA THR A 116 -4.82 4.15 3.29
C THR A 116 -3.94 4.19 2.05
N CYS A 117 -2.75 4.76 2.16
CA CYS A 117 -1.75 4.78 1.09
C CYS A 117 -0.46 4.14 1.57
N VAL A 118 0.29 3.57 0.64
CA VAL A 118 1.57 2.92 0.90
C VAL A 118 2.66 3.60 0.08
N PHE A 119 3.80 3.88 0.70
CA PHE A 119 4.92 4.60 0.09
C PHE A 119 6.24 3.88 0.38
N GLY A 120 7.28 4.22 -0.40
CA GLY A 120 8.60 3.61 -0.33
C GLY A 120 8.75 2.37 -1.21
N THR A 121 9.97 2.13 -1.67
CA THR A 121 10.37 1.02 -2.54
C THR A 121 10.08 -0.38 -1.98
N CYS A 122 9.79 -0.48 -0.67
CA CYS A 122 9.46 -1.74 0.02
C CYS A 122 8.15 -1.67 0.83
N CYS A 123 7.27 -0.69 0.55
CA CYS A 123 6.07 -0.45 1.36
C CYS A 123 6.37 -0.11 2.83
N ASP A 124 7.52 0.54 3.09
CA ASP A 124 8.02 0.81 4.45
C ASP A 124 7.15 1.81 5.21
N VAL A 125 6.38 2.64 4.50
CA VAL A 125 5.53 3.66 5.10
C VAL A 125 4.08 3.44 4.68
N ARG A 126 3.19 3.39 5.67
CA ARG A 126 1.74 3.38 5.47
C ARG A 126 1.13 4.59 6.16
N ILE A 127 0.40 5.40 5.40
CA ILE A 127 -0.35 6.54 5.93
C ILE A 127 -1.84 6.23 5.84
N THR A 128 -2.57 6.50 6.91
CA THR A 128 -4.04 6.43 6.92
C THR A 128 -4.58 7.77 7.36
N PHE A 129 -5.50 8.33 6.58
CA PHE A 129 -6.11 9.62 6.87
C PHE A 129 -7.57 9.64 6.44
N ASP A 130 -8.30 10.58 7.02
CA ASP A 130 -9.73 10.78 6.74
C ASP A 130 -9.91 12.13 6.04
N ILE A 131 -10.70 12.16 4.97
CA ILE A 131 -11.19 13.41 4.37
C ILE A 131 -12.67 13.52 4.67
N CYS A 132 -13.06 14.59 5.36
CA CYS A 132 -14.43 14.89 5.71
C CYS A 132 -14.90 16.16 5.00
N VAL A 133 -16.01 16.06 4.26
CA VAL A 133 -16.66 17.20 3.60
C VAL A 133 -18.04 17.42 4.22
N SER A 134 -18.49 18.68 4.23
CA SER A 134 -19.85 18.98 4.69
C SER A 134 -20.86 18.17 3.88
N GLY A 135 -21.89 17.67 4.56
CA GLY A 135 -22.99 16.95 3.94
C GLY A 135 -23.66 17.81 2.87
N GLY A 136 -24.28 17.14 1.90
CA GLY A 136 -24.97 17.79 0.79
C GLY A 136 -25.46 16.76 -0.21
N SER A 137 -26.34 17.18 -1.11
CA SER A 137 -26.91 16.30 -2.13
C SER A 137 -25.82 15.78 -3.07
N CYS A 138 -25.93 14.51 -3.46
CA CYS A 138 -25.08 13.90 -4.48
C CYS A 138 -25.30 14.51 -5.89
N GLY A 139 -26.38 15.27 -6.09
CA GLY A 139 -26.91 15.64 -7.41
C GLY A 139 -26.69 17.07 -7.92
N ILE A 140 -25.90 17.94 -7.29
CA ILE A 140 -25.77 19.32 -7.79
C ILE A 140 -24.54 19.43 -8.71
N ASN A 141 -24.81 19.60 -10.01
CA ASN A 141 -23.84 20.12 -10.97
C ASN A 141 -23.37 21.48 -10.48
N PHE A 142 -22.11 21.55 -10.04
CA PHE A 142 -21.40 22.81 -9.85
C PHE A 142 -21.23 23.44 -11.24
N ARG A 143 -22.27 24.09 -11.74
CA ARG A 143 -22.08 25.22 -12.64
C ARG A 143 -21.73 26.40 -11.74
N GLY A 144 -20.56 26.98 -12.00
CA GLY A 144 -19.87 27.92 -11.13
C GLY A 144 -20.74 29.05 -10.57
N ILE A 145 -20.34 29.46 -9.37
CA ILE A 145 -20.52 30.85 -8.91
C ILE A 145 -19.33 31.62 -9.46
#